data_AF-A0A356E6Y5-F1
#
_entry.id   AF-A0A356E6Y5-F1
#
_cell.length_a   1.000
_cell.length_b   1.000
_cell.length_c   1.000
_cell.angle_alpha   90.00
_cell.angle_beta   90.00
_cell.angle_gamma   90.00
#
_symmetry.space_group_name_H-M   'P 1'
#
loop_
_entity.id
_entity.type
_entity.pdbx_description
1 polymer ?
#
loop_
_entity_poly.entity_id
_entity_poly.type
_entity_poly.pdbx_seq_one_letter_code
_entity_poly.pdbx_strand_id
1 'polypeptide(L)'
;GHAKRVMFGVWSFLRQFMYTKFVIVCDDDINARDWKDVIWAITTRSDPARDCTIVENTPIDYLDFASPIAGLGSKMGIDATSKWQGETQREWGRVIKKDPDVIKRIDEIWDELGILEK
;
A
#
# COMPACT_ATOMS: atom_id res chain seq x y z
N GLY A 1 -13.77 4.84 0.17
CA GLY A 1 -13.61 4.66 1.63
C GLY A 1 -13.49 3.20 2.05
N HIS A 2 -13.40 2.25 1.09
CA HIS A 2 -13.28 0.82 1.38
C HIS A 2 -11.96 0.50 2.11
N ALA A 3 -10.87 1.21 1.76
CA ALA A 3 -9.56 1.02 2.40
C ALA A 3 -9.61 1.15 3.93
N LYS A 4 -10.38 2.11 4.47
CA LYS A 4 -10.54 2.26 5.93
C LYS A 4 -11.10 1.01 6.59
N ARG A 5 -12.06 0.33 5.96
CA ARG A 5 -12.61 -0.94 6.48
C ARG A 5 -11.54 -2.02 6.55
N VAL A 6 -10.68 -2.10 5.54
CA VAL A 6 -9.57 -3.06 5.52
C VAL A 6 -8.55 -2.72 6.62
N MET A 7 -8.16 -1.45 6.76
CA MET A 7 -7.24 -0.99 7.82
C MET A 7 -7.73 -1.39 9.22
N PHE A 8 -8.98 -1.05 9.56
CA PHE A 8 -9.56 -1.41 10.85
C PHE A 8 -9.74 -2.93 11.00
N GLY A 9 -10.00 -3.65 9.91
CA GLY A 9 -10.00 -5.11 9.90
C GLY A 9 -8.64 -5.69 10.28
N VAL A 10 -7.55 -5.20 9.68
CA VAL A 10 -6.18 -5.65 10.00
C VAL A 10 -5.86 -5.41 11.47
N TRP A 11 -6.24 -4.26 12.02
CA TRP A 11 -5.93 -3.91 13.42
C TRP A 11 -6.82 -4.59 14.47
N SER A 12 -7.91 -5.25 14.08
CA SER A 12 -8.88 -5.81 15.03
C SER A 12 -9.14 -7.30 14.89
N PHE A 13 -9.01 -7.87 13.68
CA PHE A 13 -9.53 -9.21 13.41
C PHE A 13 -8.62 -10.33 13.95
N LEU A 14 -7.32 -10.26 13.68
CA LEU A 14 -6.36 -11.27 14.12
C LEU A 14 -5.38 -10.69 15.14
N ARG A 15 -5.16 -11.40 16.24
CA ARG A 15 -4.24 -10.98 17.31
C ARG A 15 -2.82 -10.75 16.80
N GLN A 16 -2.38 -11.51 15.80
CA GLN A 16 -1.05 -11.38 15.19
C GLN A 16 -0.80 -10.00 14.57
N PHE A 17 -1.85 -9.28 14.17
CA PHE A 17 -1.74 -7.97 13.50
C PHE A 17 -2.15 -6.79 14.37
N MET A 18 -2.56 -7.03 15.63
CA MET A 18 -2.97 -5.97 16.55
C MET A 18 -1.87 -4.95 16.86
N TYR A 19 -0.59 -5.36 16.76
CA TYR A 19 0.56 -4.48 17.01
C TYR A 19 1.15 -3.86 15.73
N THR A 20 0.61 -4.18 14.55
CA THR A 20 1.06 -3.59 13.29
C THR A 20 0.79 -2.09 13.29
N LYS A 21 1.87 -1.29 13.36
CA LYS A 21 1.81 0.18 13.44
C LYS A 21 1.41 0.85 12.13
N PHE A 22 1.81 0.28 11.00
CA PHE A 22 1.65 0.86 9.68
C PHE A 22 0.93 -0.11 8.76
N VAL A 23 -0.14 0.36 8.11
CA VAL A 23 -0.87 -0.40 7.09
C VAL A 23 -1.00 0.48 5.86
N ILE A 24 -0.54 0.00 4.71
CA ILE A 24 -0.73 0.65 3.42
C ILE A 24 -1.74 -0.20 2.65
N VAL A 25 -2.81 0.42 2.15
CA VAL A 25 -3.82 -0.25 1.34
C VAL A 25 -3.65 0.21 -0.11
N CYS A 26 -3.45 -0.75 -1.00
CA CYS A 26 -3.27 -0.53 -2.43
C CYS A 26 -4.36 -1.29 -3.22
N ASP A 27 -4.51 -0.94 -4.50
CA ASP A 27 -5.30 -1.74 -5.45
C ASP A 27 -4.53 -3.01 -5.87
N ASP A 28 -5.20 -3.89 -6.62
CA ASP A 28 -4.68 -5.19 -7.08
C ASP A 28 -3.61 -5.10 -8.17
N ASP A 29 -3.47 -3.94 -8.81
CA ASP A 29 -2.42 -3.66 -9.80
C ASP A 29 -1.05 -3.37 -9.18
N ILE A 30 -0.94 -3.37 -7.85
CA ILE A 30 0.28 -3.12 -7.08
C ILE A 30 0.81 -4.42 -6.51
N ASN A 31 2.06 -4.77 -6.82
CA ASN A 31 2.73 -5.87 -6.13
C ASN A 31 3.12 -5.44 -4.71
N ALA A 32 2.39 -5.92 -3.70
CA ALA A 32 2.65 -5.63 -2.29
C ALA A 32 4.03 -6.09 -1.77
N ARG A 33 4.78 -6.88 -2.55
CA ARG A 33 6.14 -7.35 -2.23
C ARG A 33 7.24 -6.59 -2.96
N ASP A 34 6.90 -5.66 -3.86
CA ASP A 34 7.85 -4.77 -4.51
C ASP A 34 7.67 -3.35 -3.98
N TRP A 35 8.70 -2.84 -3.29
CA TRP A 35 8.69 -1.48 -2.76
C TRP A 35 8.57 -0.42 -3.86
N LYS A 36 9.02 -0.68 -5.09
CA LYS A 36 8.88 0.26 -6.19
C LYS A 36 7.40 0.51 -6.50
N ASP A 37 6.61 -0.54 -6.56
CA ASP A 37 5.17 -0.47 -6.80
C ASP A 37 4.43 0.20 -5.63
N VAL A 38 4.75 -0.20 -4.39
CA VAL A 38 4.11 0.37 -3.19
C VAL A 38 4.40 1.86 -3.04
N ILE A 39 5.66 2.28 -3.23
CA ILE A 39 6.04 3.70 -3.15
C ILE A 39 5.42 4.49 -4.31
N TRP A 40 5.35 3.92 -5.52
CA TRP A 40 4.65 4.55 -6.64
C TRP A 40 3.17 4.77 -6.32
N ALA A 41 2.49 3.79 -5.75
CA ALA A 41 1.09 3.93 -5.34
C ALA A 41 0.91 5.06 -4.32
N ILE A 42 1.73 5.09 -3.25
CA ILE A 42 1.66 6.14 -2.22
C ILE A 42 1.88 7.52 -2.84
N THR A 43 2.93 7.68 -3.64
CA THR A 43 3.35 8.99 -4.15
C THR A 43 2.46 9.54 -5.27
N THR A 44 1.65 8.68 -5.92
CA THR A 44 0.78 9.09 -7.03
C THR A 44 -0.71 9.04 -6.72
N ARG A 45 -1.14 8.26 -5.73
CA ARG A 45 -2.57 8.03 -5.41
C ARG A 45 -3.00 8.58 -4.05
N SER A 46 -2.09 9.17 -3.28
CA SER A 46 -2.36 9.64 -1.92
C SER A 46 -2.16 11.15 -1.78
N ASP A 47 -3.14 11.83 -1.19
CA ASP A 47 -2.97 13.13 -0.56
C ASP A 47 -2.73 12.92 0.95
N PRO A 48 -1.59 13.37 1.52
CA PRO A 48 -1.23 12.99 2.89
C PRO A 48 -2.25 13.37 3.95
N ALA A 49 -2.92 14.53 3.84
CA ALA A 49 -3.87 14.97 4.85
C ALA A 49 -5.20 14.24 4.75
N ARG A 50 -5.68 13.98 3.52
CA ARG A 50 -6.96 13.30 3.28
C ARG A 50 -6.88 11.79 3.50
N ASP A 51 -5.78 11.17 3.08
CA ASP A 51 -5.69 9.73 2.87
C ASP A 51 -4.88 8.99 3.95
N CYS A 52 -4.25 9.73 4.87
CA CYS A 52 -3.66 9.15 6.08
C CYS A 52 -4.70 9.13 7.22
N THR A 53 -4.86 7.96 7.83
CA THR A 53 -5.67 7.78 9.04
C THR A 53 -4.75 7.51 10.21
N ILE A 54 -4.77 8.38 11.22
CA ILE A 54 -4.04 8.21 12.47
C ILE A 54 -5.03 7.85 13.57
N VAL A 55 -4.74 6.78 14.30
CA VAL A 55 -5.50 6.37 15.50
C VAL A 55 -4.55 6.38 16.68
N GLU A 56 -4.85 7.22 17.67
CA GLU A 56 -4.03 7.37 18.87
C GLU A 56 -4.48 6.40 19.97
N ASN A 57 -3.64 6.24 21.00
CA ASN A 57 -3.93 5.46 22.21
C ASN A 57 -4.34 4.00 21.93
N THR A 58 -3.61 3.35 21.02
CA THR A 58 -3.80 1.95 20.65
C THR A 58 -2.77 1.04 21.32
N PRO A 59 -3.09 -0.25 21.54
CA PRO A 59 -2.12 -1.22 22.06
C PRO A 59 -0.93 -1.39 21.11
N ILE A 60 0.29 -1.33 21.66
CA ILE A 60 1.56 -1.54 20.95
C ILE A 60 2.40 -2.52 21.78
N ASP A 61 3.40 -3.14 21.15
CA ASP A 61 4.37 -3.97 21.87
C ASP A 61 5.06 -3.16 22.99
N TYR A 62 5.15 -3.73 24.19
CA TYR A 62 5.81 -3.11 25.33
C TYR A 62 7.30 -2.85 25.08
N LEU A 63 7.94 -3.64 24.21
CA LEU A 63 9.35 -3.49 23.85
C LEU A 63 9.61 -2.41 22.79
N ASP A 64 8.56 -1.84 22.21
CA ASP A 64 8.70 -0.81 21.18
C ASP A 64 9.00 0.56 21.80
N PHE A 65 10.29 0.85 21.91
CA PHE A 65 10.83 2.10 22.48
C PHE A 65 10.49 3.36 21.68
N ALA A 66 9.98 3.23 20.45
CA ALA A 66 9.53 4.38 19.67
C ALA A 66 8.11 4.83 20.05
N SER A 67 7.40 4.04 20.88
CA SER A 67 6.12 4.46 21.46
C SER A 67 6.33 5.48 22.59
N PRO A 68 5.41 6.44 22.78
CA PRO A 68 5.55 7.45 23.83
C PRO A 68 5.39 6.87 25.24
N ILE A 69 4.63 5.79 25.39
CA ILE A 69 4.36 5.10 26.65
C ILE A 69 4.47 3.59 26.38
N ALA A 70 5.16 2.85 27.23
CA ALA A 70 5.34 1.42 27.05
C ALA A 70 3.97 0.70 26.96
N GLY A 71 3.74 -0.02 25.85
CA GLY A 71 2.48 -0.72 25.58
C GLY A 71 1.38 0.14 24.92
N LEU A 72 1.59 1.44 24.72
CA LEU A 72 0.59 2.37 24.20
C LEU A 72 1.18 3.36 23.19
N GLY A 73 0.59 3.43 22.00
CA GLY A 73 1.03 4.38 20.97
C GLY A 73 -0.02 4.62 19.89
N SER A 74 0.40 5.15 18.74
CA SER A 74 -0.49 5.38 17.60
C SER A 74 -0.30 4.33 16.50
N LYS A 75 -1.29 4.25 15.61
CA LYS A 75 -1.21 3.53 14.34
C LYS A 75 -1.51 4.47 13.19
N MET A 76 -0.90 4.22 12.05
CA MET A 76 -1.11 4.97 10.81
C MET A 76 -1.53 4.03 9.69
N GLY A 77 -2.64 4.35 9.05
CA GLY A 77 -3.11 3.73 7.82
C GLY A 77 -2.93 4.71 6.65
N ILE A 78 -2.36 4.27 5.54
CA ILE A 78 -2.27 5.04 4.30
C ILE A 78 -3.17 4.42 3.25
N ASP A 79 -4.14 5.18 2.77
CA ASP A 79 -4.98 4.81 1.63
C ASP A 79 -4.27 5.22 0.33
N ALA A 80 -3.61 4.27 -0.30
CA ALA A 80 -2.95 4.43 -1.59
C ALA A 80 -3.76 3.80 -2.75
N THR A 81 -5.08 3.58 -2.57
CA THR A 81 -5.94 3.10 -3.66
C THR A 81 -6.30 4.23 -4.62
N SER A 82 -6.83 3.88 -5.78
CA SER A 82 -7.41 4.83 -6.72
C SER A 82 -8.62 5.50 -6.09
N LYS A 83 -8.70 6.83 -6.17
CA LYS A 83 -9.76 7.60 -5.52
C LYS A 83 -10.97 7.73 -6.44
N TRP A 84 -12.13 7.37 -5.92
CA TRP A 84 -13.38 7.39 -6.67
C TRP A 84 -14.05 8.77 -6.61
N GLN A 85 -15.07 8.96 -7.46
CA GLN A 85 -15.92 10.14 -7.35
C GLN A 85 -16.53 10.23 -5.95
N GLY A 86 -16.42 11.40 -5.33
CA GLY A 86 -16.83 11.64 -3.93
C GLY A 86 -15.66 11.58 -2.94
N GLU A 87 -14.59 10.84 -3.23
CA GLU A 87 -13.32 10.93 -2.51
C GLU A 87 -12.41 12.02 -3.08
N THR A 88 -12.58 12.29 -4.37
CA THR A 88 -11.98 13.39 -5.10
C THR A 88 -13.00 14.01 -6.06
N GLN A 89 -12.80 15.29 -6.39
CA GLN A 89 -13.55 16.01 -7.43
C GLN A 89 -12.73 16.15 -8.73
N ARG A 90 -11.50 15.64 -8.74
CA ARG A 90 -10.58 15.72 -9.89
C ARG A 90 -10.75 14.51 -10.79
N GLU A 91 -10.49 14.68 -12.08
CA GLU A 91 -10.29 13.54 -12.99
C GLU A 91 -9.08 12.72 -12.50
N TRP A 92 -9.27 11.40 -12.42
CA TRP A 92 -8.24 10.49 -11.93
C TRP A 92 -7.37 9.97 -13.09
N GLY A 93 -6.07 9.81 -12.81
CA GLY A 93 -5.11 9.34 -13.81
C GLY A 93 -5.42 7.92 -14.30
N ARG A 94 -5.10 7.64 -15.56
CA ARG A 94 -5.19 6.30 -16.15
C ARG A 94 -3.85 5.60 -16.03
N VAL A 95 -3.84 4.44 -15.39
CA VAL A 95 -2.63 3.62 -15.27
C VAL A 95 -2.23 3.09 -16.65
N ILE A 96 -0.94 3.19 -16.96
CA ILE A 96 -0.37 2.62 -18.18
C ILE A 96 -0.42 1.10 -18.04
N LYS A 97 -1.13 0.45 -18.97
CA LYS A 97 -1.14 -1.01 -19.10
C LYS A 97 -0.31 -1.40 -20.30
N LYS A 98 0.63 -2.32 -20.10
CA LYS A 98 1.40 -2.91 -21.19
C LYS A 98 0.47 -3.81 -22.02
N ASP A 99 0.77 -3.90 -23.31
CA ASP A 99 0.09 -4.82 -24.21
C ASP A 99 0.47 -6.27 -23.85
N PRO A 100 -0.52 -7.15 -23.55
CA PRO A 100 -0.25 -8.53 -23.15
C PRO A 100 0.42 -9.36 -24.24
N ASP A 101 0.15 -9.09 -25.53
CA ASP A 101 0.76 -9.83 -26.63
C ASP A 101 2.24 -9.46 -26.78
N VAL A 102 2.58 -8.19 -26.51
CA VAL A 102 3.97 -7.74 -26.48
C VAL A 102 4.73 -8.34 -25.30
N ILE A 103 4.14 -8.37 -24.09
CA ILE A 103 4.77 -9.02 -22.93
C ILE A 103 5.06 -10.49 -23.25
N LYS A 104 4.04 -11.23 -23.71
CA LYS A 104 4.17 -12.65 -24.03
C LYS A 104 5.27 -12.91 -25.05
N ARG A 105 5.30 -12.14 -26.14
CA ARG A 105 6.33 -12.27 -27.17
C ARG A 105 7.73 -12.03 -26.63
N ILE A 106 7.90 -11.02 -25.79
CA ILE A 106 9.22 -10.70 -25.20
C ILE A 106 9.64 -11.75 -24.19
N ASP A 107 8.72 -12.27 -23.39
CA ASP A 107 8.99 -13.36 -22.44
C ASP A 107 9.45 -14.64 -23.18
N GLU A 108 8.84 -14.96 -24.33
CA GLU A 108 9.20 -16.14 -25.15
C GLU A 108 10.63 -16.05 -25.72
N ILE A 109 11.10 -14.86 -26.07
CA ILE A 109 12.43 -14.65 -26.67
C ILE A 109 13.48 -14.14 -25.67
N TRP A 110 13.13 -13.96 -24.39
CA TRP A 110 13.97 -13.24 -23.42
C TRP A 110 15.38 -13.85 -23.29
N ASP A 111 15.46 -15.18 -23.23
CA ASP A 111 16.73 -15.91 -23.13
C ASP A 111 17.56 -15.77 -24.42
N GLU A 112 16.92 -15.74 -25.59
CA GLU A 112 17.58 -15.57 -26.89
C GLU A 112 18.20 -14.18 -27.05
N LEU A 113 17.74 -13.18 -26.28
CA LEU A 113 18.26 -11.81 -26.34
C LEU A 113 19.66 -11.66 -25.71
N GLY A 114 20.13 -12.63 -24.91
CA GLY A 114 21.49 -12.61 -24.35
C GLY A 114 21.82 -11.42 -23.42
N ILE A 115 20.81 -10.80 -22.81
CA ILE A 115 20.98 -9.54 -22.04
C ILE A 115 21.62 -9.76 -20.66
N LEU A 116 21.44 -10.96 -20.10
CA LEU A 116 21.88 -11.29 -18.74
C LEU A 116 23.22 -12.04 -18.69
N GLU A 117 23.84 -12.32 -19.84
CA GLU A 117 25.15 -12.98 -19.88
C GLU A 117 26.26 -12.06 -19.33
N LYS A 118 26.87 -12.52 -18.23
CA LYS A 118 28.22 -12.17 -17.80
C LYS A 118 29.07 -13.44 -17.80
#